data_AF-A0A095YNG4-F1
#
_entry.id   AF-A0A095YNG4-F1
#
_cell.length_a   1.000
_cell.length_b   1.000
_cell.length_c   1.000
_cell.angle_alpha   90.00
_cell.angle_beta   90.00
_cell.angle_gamma   90.00
#
_symmetry.space_group_name_H-M   'P 1'
#
loop_
_entity.id
_entity.type
_entity.pdbx_description
1 polymer ?
#
loop_
_entity_poly.entity_id
_entity_poly.type
_entity_poly.pdbx_seq_one_letter_code
_entity_poly.pdbx_strand_id
1 'polypeptide(L)'
;MNIYKNAINSIQVGVEDYTLSKKDAKRAISAVRNIVAGILLLYKEKLCLLSPDHDKELLIKQDISFIYENDELVIKGTGKNTVNSVEISKRFKDLNISVDWETFKEINQLRNNLEHYYTE
;
A
#
# COMPACT_ATOMS: atom_id res chain seq x y z
N MET A 1 -2.19 12.07 -11.06
CA MET A 1 -3.15 11.07 -10.53
C MET A 1 -2.84 10.89 -9.05
N ASN A 2 -3.79 11.10 -8.16
CA ASN A 2 -3.57 11.08 -6.70
C ASN A 2 -3.61 9.62 -6.18
N ILE A 3 -2.69 9.23 -5.28
CA ILE A 3 -2.62 7.89 -4.65
C ILE A 3 -3.97 7.52 -4.04
N TYR A 4 -4.64 8.45 -3.34
CA TYR A 4 -5.98 8.27 -2.79
C TYR A 4 -7.01 7.85 -3.86
N LYS A 5 -7.04 8.56 -4.99
CA LYS A 5 -7.97 8.24 -6.09
C LYS A 5 -7.66 6.87 -6.69
N ASN A 6 -6.37 6.53 -6.83
CA ASN A 6 -5.97 5.20 -7.29
C ASN A 6 -6.43 4.11 -6.31
N ALA A 7 -6.29 4.35 -5.01
CA ALA A 7 -6.75 3.43 -3.97
C ALA A 7 -8.26 3.18 -4.06
N ILE A 8 -9.06 4.24 -4.18
CA ILE A 8 -10.53 4.14 -4.37
C ILE A 8 -10.85 3.32 -5.61
N ASN A 9 -10.24 3.65 -6.75
CA ASN A 9 -10.49 2.95 -8.01
C ASN A 9 -10.14 1.47 -7.90
N SER A 10 -9.01 1.11 -7.30
CA SER A 10 -8.63 -0.29 -7.07
C SER A 10 -9.64 -1.02 -6.20
N ILE A 11 -10.12 -0.41 -5.11
CA ILE A 11 -11.13 -1.04 -4.25
C ILE A 11 -12.44 -1.24 -5.01
N GLN A 12 -12.91 -0.23 -5.76
CA GLN A 12 -14.13 -0.31 -6.56
C GLN A 12 -14.05 -1.45 -7.58
N VAL A 13 -12.99 -1.47 -8.39
CA VAL A 13 -12.74 -2.55 -9.36
C VAL A 13 -12.67 -3.91 -8.67
N GLY A 14 -12.06 -3.99 -7.49
CA GLY A 14 -12.02 -5.21 -6.69
C GLY A 14 -13.41 -5.74 -6.30
N VAL A 15 -14.31 -4.85 -5.86
CA VAL A 15 -15.70 -5.20 -5.52
C VAL A 15 -16.52 -5.58 -6.75
N GLU A 16 -16.32 -4.86 -7.86
CA GLU A 16 -16.96 -5.17 -9.15
C GLU A 16 -16.56 -6.55 -9.66
N ASP A 17 -15.25 -6.84 -9.69
CA ASP A 17 -14.72 -8.14 -10.10
C ASP A 17 -15.20 -9.27 -9.16
N TYR A 18 -15.32 -9.01 -7.85
CA TYR A 18 -15.89 -9.99 -6.93
C TYR A 18 -17.34 -10.33 -7.30
N THR A 19 -18.14 -9.33 -7.66
CA THR A 19 -19.53 -9.54 -8.10
C THR A 19 -19.58 -10.34 -9.40
N LEU A 20 -18.69 -10.02 -10.35
CA LEU A 20 -18.56 -10.73 -11.62
C LEU A 20 -18.02 -12.16 -11.46
N SER A 21 -17.27 -12.44 -10.38
CA SER A 21 -16.70 -13.76 -10.12
C SER A 21 -17.73 -14.88 -9.98
N LYS A 22 -18.98 -14.52 -9.64
CA LYS A 22 -20.13 -15.44 -9.62
C LYS A 22 -20.46 -16.04 -10.99
N LYS A 23 -20.02 -15.39 -12.08
CA LYS A 23 -20.21 -15.82 -13.47
C LYS A 23 -18.91 -16.20 -14.16
N ASP A 24 -17.79 -15.59 -13.76
CA ASP A 24 -16.46 -15.84 -14.32
C ASP A 24 -15.44 -16.00 -13.18
N ALA A 25 -15.11 -17.24 -12.83
CA ALA A 25 -14.23 -17.56 -11.70
C ALA A 25 -12.85 -16.87 -11.78
N LYS A 26 -12.35 -16.54 -12.99
CA LYS A 26 -11.07 -15.83 -13.16
C LYS A 26 -11.08 -14.44 -12.52
N ARG A 27 -12.26 -13.83 -12.38
CA ARG A 27 -12.45 -12.52 -11.73
C ARG A 27 -12.19 -12.54 -10.24
N ALA A 28 -12.26 -13.70 -9.58
CA ALA A 28 -11.94 -13.81 -8.15
C ALA A 28 -10.48 -13.39 -7.85
N ILE A 29 -9.53 -13.78 -8.70
CA ILE A 29 -8.12 -13.41 -8.57
C ILE A 29 -7.92 -11.90 -8.81
N SER A 30 -8.59 -11.36 -9.83
CA SER A 30 -8.57 -9.91 -10.11
C SER A 30 -9.14 -9.10 -8.93
N ALA A 31 -10.24 -9.57 -8.36
CA ALA A 31 -10.90 -8.96 -7.22
C ALA A 31 -9.95 -8.84 -6.03
N VAL A 32 -9.38 -9.96 -5.57
CA VAL A 32 -8.50 -9.97 -4.39
C VAL A 32 -7.22 -9.14 -4.62
N ARG A 33 -6.65 -9.16 -5.82
CA ARG A 33 -5.47 -8.35 -6.17
C ARG A 33 -5.77 -6.87 -6.04
N ASN A 34 -6.88 -6.42 -6.60
CA ASN A 34 -7.29 -5.02 -6.59
C ASN A 34 -7.68 -4.55 -5.19
N ILE A 35 -8.36 -5.38 -4.38
CA ILE A 35 -8.65 -5.05 -2.98
C ILE A 35 -7.35 -4.87 -2.18
N VAL A 36 -6.41 -5.83 -2.26
CA VAL A 36 -5.16 -5.75 -1.49
C VAL A 36 -4.30 -4.57 -1.95
N ALA A 37 -4.20 -4.33 -3.26
CA ALA A 37 -3.50 -3.17 -3.81
C ALA A 37 -4.13 -1.85 -3.33
N GLY A 38 -5.47 -1.76 -3.34
CA GLY A 38 -6.21 -0.60 -2.85
C GLY A 38 -5.95 -0.30 -1.38
N ILE A 39 -5.96 -1.32 -0.51
CA ILE A 39 -5.65 -1.17 0.92
C ILE A 39 -4.21 -0.65 1.11
N LEU A 40 -3.23 -1.23 0.39
CA LEU A 40 -1.84 -0.77 0.45
C LEU A 40 -1.68 0.69 -0.02
N LEU A 41 -2.43 1.09 -1.05
CA LEU A 41 -2.44 2.48 -1.51
C LEU A 41 -3.06 3.42 -0.48
N LEU A 42 -4.13 3.01 0.23
CA LEU A 42 -4.68 3.80 1.34
C LEU A 42 -3.67 3.97 2.48
N TYR A 43 -2.90 2.93 2.81
CA TYR A 43 -1.83 3.07 3.80
C TYR A 43 -0.74 4.04 3.35
N LYS A 44 -0.34 3.98 2.07
CA LYS A 44 0.62 4.94 1.49
C LYS A 44 0.07 6.36 1.47
N GLU A 45 -1.22 6.55 1.15
CA GLU A 45 -1.87 7.86 1.22
C GLU A 45 -1.79 8.43 2.64
N LYS A 46 -2.08 7.61 3.66
CA LYS A 46 -1.96 8.06 5.05
C LYS A 46 -0.53 8.49 5.40
N LEU A 47 0.48 7.79 4.90
CA LEU A 47 1.88 8.20 5.06
C LEU A 47 2.15 9.51 4.33
N CYS A 48 1.67 9.70 3.10
CA CYS A 48 1.79 10.97 2.38
C CYS A 48 1.16 12.14 3.14
N LEU A 49 0.00 11.94 3.75
CA LEU A 49 -0.68 12.96 4.57
C LEU A 49 0.10 13.32 5.83
N LEU A 50 0.83 12.36 6.40
CA LEU A 50 1.68 12.56 7.58
C LEU A 50 3.10 13.01 7.23
N SER A 51 3.50 12.93 5.97
CA SER A 51 4.82 13.39 5.53
C SER A 51 4.94 14.91 5.73
N PRO A 52 6.16 15.40 6.02
CA PRO A 52 6.44 16.82 6.16
C PRO A 52 5.99 17.63 4.94
N ASP A 53 5.70 18.91 5.15
CA ASP A 53 5.23 19.79 4.07
C ASP A 53 6.25 19.99 2.94
N HIS A 54 7.54 19.91 3.26
CA HIS A 54 8.61 20.06 2.29
C HIS A 54 8.80 18.84 1.38
N ASP A 55 8.34 17.65 1.80
CA ASP A 55 8.42 16.43 1.00
C ASP A 55 7.26 15.50 1.36
N LYS A 56 6.18 15.58 0.58
CA LYS A 56 4.99 14.74 0.79
C LYS A 56 5.21 13.26 0.49
N GLU A 57 6.30 12.88 -0.16
CA GLU A 57 6.63 11.48 -0.44
C GLU A 57 7.59 10.86 0.57
N LEU A 58 8.14 11.63 1.51
CA LEU A 58 9.19 11.18 2.43
C LEU A 58 8.84 9.85 3.11
N LEU A 59 7.65 9.78 3.71
CA LEU A 59 7.20 8.59 4.45
C LEU A 59 6.71 7.46 3.54
N ILE A 60 6.75 7.59 2.22
CA ILE A 60 6.52 6.47 1.29
C ILE A 60 7.78 6.00 0.57
N LYS A 61 8.90 6.74 0.63
CA LYS A 61 10.18 6.30 0.06
C LYS A 61 10.75 5.14 0.84
N GLN A 62 11.25 4.12 0.17
CA GLN A 62 11.83 2.96 0.85
C GLN A 62 13.06 3.36 1.66
N ASP A 63 13.98 4.07 1.01
CA ASP A 63 15.23 4.51 1.59
C ASP A 63 15.11 5.95 2.10
N ILE A 64 15.65 6.19 3.31
CA ILE A 64 15.73 7.51 3.93
C ILE A 64 17.20 7.77 4.25
N SER A 65 17.68 8.94 3.86
CA SER A 65 19.07 9.37 4.07
C SER A 65 19.11 10.69 4.84
N PHE A 66 20.15 10.85 5.65
CA PHE A 66 20.44 12.06 6.41
C PHE A 66 21.56 12.80 5.69
N ILE A 67 21.29 14.00 5.19
CA ILE A 67 22.25 14.80 4.43
C ILE A 67 22.37 16.19 5.04
N TYR A 68 23.54 16.81 4.90
CA TYR A 68 23.70 18.22 5.27
C TYR A 68 23.38 19.10 4.06
N GLU A 69 22.44 20.03 4.21
CA GLU A 69 22.16 21.09 3.25
C GLU A 69 22.25 22.44 3.96
N ASN A 70 23.09 23.35 3.47
CA ASN A 70 23.34 24.66 4.10
C ASN A 70 23.68 24.56 5.61
N ASP A 71 24.55 23.61 5.98
CA ASP A 71 24.94 23.30 7.37
C ASP A 71 23.80 22.79 8.28
N GLU A 72 22.62 22.47 7.74
CA GLU A 72 21.50 21.86 8.45
C GLU A 72 21.36 20.37 8.10
N LEU A 73 21.11 19.53 9.12
CA LEU A 73 20.82 18.11 8.92
C LEU A 73 19.39 17.93 8.42
N VAL A 74 19.24 17.54 7.15
CA VAL A 74 17.96 17.32 6.48
C VAL A 74 17.75 15.83 6.23
N ILE A 75 16.52 15.38 6.41
CA ILE A 75 16.08 14.03 6.08
C ILE A 75 15.50 14.05 4.67
N LYS A 76 16.01 13.20 3.77
CA LYS A 76 15.47 13.04 2.42
C LYS A 76 15.17 11.59 2.11
N GLY A 77 14.08 11.38 1.39
CA GLY A 77 13.80 10.09 0.80
C GLY A 77 14.61 9.88 -0.47
N THR A 78 15.29 8.75 -0.58
CA THR A 78 16.18 8.42 -1.70
C THR A 78 15.69 7.19 -2.46
N GLY A 79 16.22 6.98 -3.67
CA GLY A 79 15.84 5.86 -4.51
C GLY A 79 14.49 6.03 -5.23
N LYS A 80 14.15 5.02 -6.04
CA LYS A 80 12.90 4.98 -6.83
C LYS A 80 11.80 4.13 -6.20
N ASN A 81 12.18 3.27 -5.25
CA ASN A 81 11.26 2.34 -4.64
C ASN A 81 10.43 3.00 -3.55
N THR A 82 9.26 2.41 -3.32
CA THR A 82 8.37 2.83 -2.24
C THR A 82 8.22 1.70 -1.24
N VAL A 83 7.79 2.06 -0.03
CA VAL A 83 7.60 1.10 1.06
C VAL A 83 6.70 -0.07 0.65
N ASN A 84 7.10 -1.27 1.05
CA ASN A 84 6.28 -2.48 0.99
C ASN A 84 5.40 -2.61 2.25
N SER A 85 4.58 -3.67 2.32
CA SER A 85 3.65 -3.88 3.45
C SER A 85 4.34 -3.99 4.81
N VAL A 86 5.53 -4.59 4.87
CA VAL A 86 6.32 -4.75 6.10
C VAL A 86 6.85 -3.40 6.57
N GLU A 87 7.41 -2.62 5.64
CA GLU A 87 7.93 -1.28 5.90
C GLU A 87 6.81 -0.30 6.30
N ILE A 88 5.64 -0.39 5.65
CA ILE A 88 4.44 0.36 6.05
C ILE A 88 4.06 0.00 7.48
N SER A 89 3.98 -1.29 7.83
CA SER A 89 3.61 -1.73 9.17
C SER A 89 4.57 -1.19 10.24
N LYS A 90 5.88 -1.23 9.97
CA LYS A 90 6.89 -0.62 10.84
C LYS A 90 6.66 0.89 11.00
N ARG A 91 6.46 1.63 9.92
CA ARG A 91 6.22 3.09 9.98
C ARG A 91 4.95 3.43 10.75
N PHE A 92 3.87 2.68 10.54
CA PHE A 92 2.63 2.88 11.28
C PHE A 92 2.83 2.66 12.78
N LYS A 93 3.58 1.63 13.16
CA LYS A 93 3.96 1.40 14.56
C LYS A 93 4.78 2.56 15.12
N ASP A 94 5.83 2.99 14.42
CA ASP A 94 6.71 4.09 14.85
C ASP A 94 5.95 5.43 14.96
N LEU A 95 4.91 5.62 14.15
CA LEU A 95 4.03 6.79 14.14
C LEU A 95 2.78 6.65 15.04
N ASN A 96 2.68 5.56 15.83
CA ASN A 96 1.53 5.25 16.69
C ASN A 96 0.16 5.24 15.97
N ILE A 97 0.13 4.75 14.73
CA ILE A 97 -1.09 4.57 13.94
C ILE A 97 -1.63 3.16 14.17
N SER A 98 -2.83 3.08 14.73
CA SER A 98 -3.53 1.81 14.94
C SER A 98 -4.21 1.33 13.66
N VAL A 99 -3.91 0.09 13.26
CA VAL A 99 -4.51 -0.62 12.13
C VAL A 99 -4.68 -2.09 12.52
N ASP A 100 -5.77 -2.70 12.08
CA ASP A 100 -5.95 -4.15 12.17
C ASP A 100 -5.07 -4.86 11.13
N TRP A 101 -3.86 -5.19 11.55
CA TRP A 101 -2.89 -5.91 10.73
C TRP A 101 -3.24 -7.37 10.51
N GLU A 102 -4.04 -7.99 11.39
CA GLU A 102 -4.44 -9.38 11.24
C GLU A 102 -5.40 -9.53 10.06
N THR A 103 -6.43 -8.68 9.99
CA THR A 103 -7.33 -8.64 8.81
C THR A 103 -6.56 -8.42 7.50
N PHE A 104 -5.55 -7.54 7.50
CA PHE A 104 -4.73 -7.33 6.30
C PHE A 104 -3.88 -8.56 5.94
N LYS A 105 -3.30 -9.25 6.93
CA LYS A 105 -2.51 -10.47 6.70
C LYS A 105 -3.38 -11.58 6.11
N GLU A 106 -4.58 -11.78 6.65
CA GLU A 106 -5.52 -12.80 6.16
C GLU A 106 -5.87 -12.59 4.70
N ILE A 107 -6.25 -11.37 4.29
CA ILE A 107 -6.60 -11.09 2.89
C ILE A 107 -5.37 -11.15 1.96
N ASN A 108 -4.19 -10.74 2.44
CA ASN A 108 -2.95 -10.83 1.68
C ASN A 108 -2.50 -12.29 1.51
N GLN A 109 -2.73 -13.14 2.51
CA GLN A 109 -2.49 -14.58 2.42
C GLN A 109 -3.50 -15.25 1.50
N LEU A 110 -4.77 -14.87 1.55
CA LEU A 110 -5.78 -15.32 0.60
C LEU A 110 -5.37 -14.98 -0.83
N ARG A 111 -4.89 -13.74 -1.09
CA ARG A 111 -4.34 -13.36 -2.40
C ARG A 111 -3.22 -14.30 -2.83
N ASN A 112 -2.20 -14.50 -1.98
CA ASN A 112 -1.07 -15.36 -2.30
C ASN A 112 -1.52 -16.80 -2.59
N ASN A 113 -2.43 -17.35 -1.80
CA ASN A 113 -2.97 -18.68 -2.02
C ASN A 113 -3.69 -18.77 -3.36
N LEU A 114 -4.53 -17.79 -3.68
CA LEU A 114 -5.17 -17.73 -4.99
C LEU A 114 -4.15 -17.59 -6.13
N GLU A 115 -3.06 -16.84 -5.95
CA GLU A 115 -2.01 -16.69 -6.98
C GLU A 115 -1.15 -17.95 -7.17
N HIS A 116 -0.93 -18.73 -6.11
CA HIS A 116 -0.08 -19.92 -6.15
C HIS A 116 -0.83 -21.23 -6.42
N TYR A 117 -2.13 -21.30 -6.09
CA TYR A 117 -2.90 -22.54 -6.17
C TYR A 117 -4.01 -22.52 -7.24
N TYR A 118 -4.32 -21.39 -7.89
CA TYR A 118 -5.20 -21.35 -9.08
C TYR A 118 -4.46 -21.60 -10.40
N THR A 119 -3.37 -22.37 -10.38
CA THR A 119 -2.62 -22.76 -11.60
C THR A 119 -3.01 -24.12 -12.18
N GLU A 120 -4.10 -24.74 -11.75
CA GLU A 120 -4.64 -25.98 -12.36
C GLU A 120 -6.10 -25.83 -12.78
#